data_AF-A0A0N4X297-F1
#
_entry.id   AF-A0A0N4X297-F1
#
_cell.length_a   1.000
_cell.length_b   1.000
_cell.length_c   1.000
_cell.angle_alpha   90.00
_cell.angle_beta   90.00
_cell.angle_gamma   90.00
#
_symmetry.space_group_name_H-M   'P 1'
#
loop_
_entity.id
_entity.type
_entity.pdbx_description
1 polymer ?
#
loop_
_entity_poly.entity_id
_entity_poly.type
_entity_poly.pdbx_seq_one_letter_code
_entity_poly.pdbx_strand_id
1 'polypeptide(L)' 'MRSLVVTLLTCCTVIRITAATVKCYCTDDHCVPYGACDGTVCLVGILRENNQVIRTCGSRPLGCHR' A
#
# COMPACT_ATOMS: atom_id res chain seq x y z
N MET A 1 -31.37 14.71 -15.51
CA MET A 1 -30.08 15.44 -15.53
C MET A 1 -29.49 15.68 -14.14
N ARG A 2 -30.25 16.17 -13.14
CA ARG A 2 -29.73 16.42 -11.77
C ARG A 2 -29.33 15.16 -11.00
N SER A 3 -30.03 14.03 -11.20
CA SER A 3 -29.73 12.78 -10.48
C SER A 3 -28.41 12.14 -10.92
N LEU A 4 -28.09 12.12 -12.23
CA LEU A 4 -26.82 11.59 -12.75
C LEU A 4 -25.60 12.32 -12.19
N VAL A 5 -25.68 13.65 -12.06
CA VAL A 5 -24.60 14.48 -11.51
C VAL A 5 -24.36 14.16 -10.04
N VAL A 6 -25.43 13.97 -9.26
CA VAL A 6 -25.34 13.58 -7.85
C VAL A 6 -24.72 12.18 -7.70
N THR A 7 -25.12 11.21 -8.53
CA THR A 7 -24.54 9.86 -8.50
C THR A 7 -23.07 9.85 -8.93
N LEU A 8 -22.69 10.69 -9.89
CA LEU A 8 -21.29 10.80 -10.34
C LEU A 8 -20.42 11.45 -9.25
N LEU A 9 -20.92 12.52 -8.60
CA LEU A 9 -20.22 13.21 -7.51
C LEU A 9 -20.04 12.31 -6.28
N THR A 10 -21.05 11.54 -5.88
CA THR A 10 -20.93 10.60 -4.76
C THR A 10 -20.04 9.40 -5.11
N CYS A 11 -19.99 8.95 -6.37
CA CYS A 11 -19.05 7.92 -6.80
C CYS A 11 -17.60 8.41 -6.71
N CYS A 12 -17.31 9.64 -7.16
CA CYS A 12 -15.97 10.21 -7.13
C CYS A 12 -15.41 10.42 -5.71
N THR A 13 -16.26 10.71 -4.72
CA THR A 13 -15.81 10.87 -3.33
C THR A 13 -15.48 9.55 -2.64
N VAL A 14 -16.19 8.46 -2.96
CA VAL A 14 -15.90 7.11 -2.42
C VAL A 14 -14.56 6.57 -2.92
N ILE A 15 -14.20 6.84 -4.18
CA ILE A 15 -12.93 6.39 -4.79
C ILE A 15 -11.70 7.04 -4.13
N ARG A 16 -11.84 8.27 -3.59
CA ARG A 16 -10.73 8.99 -2.95
C ARG A 16 -10.37 8.44 -1.57
N ILE A 17 -11.32 7.82 -0.86
CA ILE A 17 -11.11 7.31 0.51
C ILE A 17 -10.34 5.97 0.50
N THR A 18 -10.43 5.19 -0.57
CA THR A 18 -9.71 3.91 -0.71
C THR A 18 -8.26 4.07 -1.17
N ALA A 19 -7.81 5.28 -1.49
CA ALA A 19 -6.48 5.56 -2.02
C ALA A 19 -5.50 6.15 -0.99
N ALA A 20 -5.81 6.09 0.31
CA ALA A 20 -4.88 6.52 1.35
C ALA A 20 -3.68 5.55 1.40
N THR A 21 -2.58 5.95 0.76
CA THR A 21 -1.32 5.22 0.81
C THR A 21 -0.43 5.76 1.92
N VAL A 22 0.31 4.86 2.55
CA VAL A 22 1.40 5.17 3.47
C VAL A 22 2.73 4.94 2.77
N LYS A 23 3.68 5.82 3.05
CA LYS A 23 5.04 5.69 2.55
C LYS A 23 5.87 4.82 3.50
N CYS A 24 6.42 3.73 2.99
CA CYS A 24 7.20 2.76 3.74
C CYS A 24 8.67 2.84 3.33
N TYR A 25 9.58 2.59 4.28
CA TYR A 25 10.98 2.34 3.95
C TYR A 25 11.11 0.95 3.31
N CYS A 26 11.76 0.89 2.15
CA CYS A 26 11.87 -0.32 1.35
C CYS A 26 13.33 -0.70 1.13
N THR A 27 13.65 -1.98 1.34
CA THR A 27 14.97 -2.57 1.11
C THR A 27 14.93 -3.66 0.03
N ASP A 28 13.79 -3.85 -0.61
CA ASP A 28 13.62 -4.75 -1.75
C ASP A 28 14.32 -4.16 -2.98
N ASP A 29 14.92 -5.02 -3.81
CA ASP A 29 15.65 -4.63 -5.03
C ASP A 29 14.76 -3.89 -6.04
N HIS A 30 13.45 -4.07 -5.96
CA HIS A 30 12.47 -3.36 -6.80
C HIS A 30 12.25 -1.90 -6.37
N CYS A 31 12.82 -1.45 -5.25
CA CYS A 31 12.61 -0.11 -4.68
C CYS A 31 13.74 0.90 -5.00
N VAL A 32 14.61 0.58 -5.96
CA VAL A 32 15.69 1.46 -6.44
C VAL A 32 15.11 2.54 -7.37
N PRO A 33 15.51 3.84 -7.27
CA PRO A 33 16.55 4.42 -6.41
C PRO A 33 16.07 4.99 -5.07
N TYR A 34 14.75 4.98 -4.80
CA TYR A 34 14.16 5.84 -3.77
C TYR A 34 14.08 5.20 -2.37
N GLY A 35 14.44 3.93 -2.21
CA GLY A 35 14.51 3.25 -0.89
C GLY A 35 13.18 3.29 -0.13
N ALA A 36 12.10 3.56 -0.83
CA ALA A 36 10.79 3.82 -0.29
C ALA A 36 9.73 3.41 -1.31
N CYS A 37 8.58 2.99 -0.81
CA CYS A 37 7.46 2.63 -1.65
C CYS A 37 6.12 2.96 -0.94
N ASP A 38 5.07 3.16 -1.74
CA ASP A 38 3.75 3.53 -1.25
C ASP A 38 2.83 2.29 -1.26
N GLY A 39 2.16 2.02 -0.14
CA GLY A 39 1.22 0.91 0.00
C GLY A 39 0.13 1.20 1.01
N THR A 40 -0.82 0.30 1.22
CA THR A 40 -1.80 0.44 2.31
C THR A 40 -1.23 -0.02 3.65
N VAL A 41 -0.20 -0.88 3.63
CA VAL A 41 0.54 -1.35 4.81
C VAL A 41 2.03 -1.47 4.52
N CYS A 42 2.85 -1.30 5.57
CA CYS A 42 4.28 -1.62 5.52
C CYS A 42 4.51 -3.05 6.00
N LEU A 43 5.32 -3.80 5.26
CA LEU A 43 5.67 -5.18 5.54
C LEU A 43 7.13 -5.30 5.93
N VAL A 44 7.40 -6.16 6.91
CA VAL A 44 8.76 -6.52 7.34
C VAL A 44 8.83 -8.04 7.38
N GLY A 45 9.87 -8.60 6.76
CA GLY A 45 10.07 -10.04 6.67
C GLY A 45 11.54 -10.42 6.79
N ILE A 46 11.80 -11.72 6.73
CA ILE A 46 13.14 -12.30 6.69
C ILE A 46 13.23 -13.19 5.46
N LEU A 47 14.21 -12.93 4.59
CA LEU A 47 14.52 -13.80 3.46
C LEU A 47 15.08 -15.12 3.98
N ARG A 48 14.49 -16.24 3.54
CA ARG A 48 14.87 -17.58 4.02
C ARG A 48 16.26 -18.02 3.59
N GLU A 49 16.76 -17.47 2.49
CA GLU A 49 18.01 -17.89 1.86
C GLU A 49 19.24 -17.41 2.65
N ASN A 50 19.17 -16.21 3.24
CA ASN A 50 20.31 -15.53 3.87
C ASN A 50 19.97 -14.89 5.23
N ASN A 51 18.77 -15.12 5.75
CA ASN A 51 18.25 -14.53 6.99
C ASN A 51 18.29 -12.99 7.00
N GLN A 52 18.31 -12.36 5.83
CA GLN A 52 18.31 -10.90 5.73
C GLN A 52 16.93 -10.34 6.03
N VAL A 53 16.89 -9.27 6.81
CA VAL A 53 15.65 -8.52 7.05
C VAL A 53 15.30 -7.73 5.80
N ILE A 54 14.10 -7.94 5.27
CA ILE A 54 13.56 -7.21 4.13
C ILE A 54 12.37 -6.34 4.56
N ARG A 55 12.27 -5.15 3.97
CA ARG A 55 11.18 -4.20 4.18
C ARG A 55 10.57 -3.83 2.85
N THR A 56 9.25 -3.81 2.77
CA THR A 56 8.51 -3.47 1.56
C THR A 56 7.10 -2.97 1.89
N CYS A 57 6.29 -2.69 0.88
CA CYS A 57 4.90 -2.27 1.00
C CYS A 57 3.98 -3.39 0.52
N GLY A 58 2.75 -3.39 1.03
CA GLY A 58 1.71 -4.35 0.65
C GLY A 58 0.34 -3.70 0.57
N SER A 59 -0.60 -4.44 -0.01
CA SER A 59 -2.02 -4.07 -0.10
C SER A 59 -2.86 -4.57 1.08
N ARG A 60 -2.34 -5.55 1.83
CA ARG A 60 -2.99 -6.15 2.99
C ARG A 60 -1.95 -6.60 4.02
N PRO A 61 -2.29 -6.62 5.32
CA PRO A 61 -1.40 -7.20 6.32
C PRO A 61 -1.16 -8.68 6.03
N LEU A 62 0.06 -9.13 6.34
CA LEU A 62 0.47 -10.52 6.25
C LEU A 62 0.98 -10.97 7.62
N GLY A 63 0.79 -12.26 7.93
CA GLY A 63 1.20 -12.86 9.20
C GLY A 63 0.01 -13.20 10.09
N CYS A 64 0.31 -13.56 11.34
CA CYS A 64 -0.72 -13.90 12.31
C CYS A 64 -1.39 -12.64 12.84
N HIS A 65 -2.72 -12.66 12.88
CA HIS A 65 -3.51 -11.67 13.59
C HIS A 65 -3.82 -12.20 15.00
N ARG A 66 -3.87 -11.30 15.97
CA ARG A 66 -4.24 -11.63 17.35
C ARG A 66 -5.73 -11.96 17.45
#